data_AF-G2GHB4-F1
#
_entry.id   AF-G2GHB4-F1
#
_cell.length_a   1.000
_cell.length_b   1.000
_cell.length_c   1.000
_cell.angle_alpha   90.00
_cell.angle_beta   90.00
_cell.angle_gamma   90.00
#
_symmetry.space_group_name_H-M   'P 1'
#
loop_
_entity.id
_entity.type
_entity.pdbx_description
1 polymer ?
#
loop_
_entity_poly.entity_id
_entity_poly.type
_entity_poly.pdbx_seq_one_letter_code
_entity_poly.pdbx_strand_id
1 'polypeptide(L)'
;MLGRHTAAGRRAALTALGTLVLTGVTTAAAAEPPPAPLPASVAAQTVGADRPAPAVLRALERDLRLTPGQAAERLVNEAEAGVRAGRLRTALGDRFAGAWLSGSTATDLTVATTDASDVTAITAQGAKAAVVKRTLTDLRAVKEKLDAAAGRVKTLETPVWYVDIPTNRVVVRATKRSAATSFITSAGVRGKGVGVLVSPARPRLLADLVGGEAYYIQNSARCSIGFSVTKGDQQGFASAGHCGNPGDTTSGADMSAQGEFKASTFPGKDMSWVAVNSGWTATADVKGEGGQRTQVTGSVQALVGASVCRSGSTTGWHCGTIQQHDTSVSYSEGTVDGVTETTVCAEPGDSGGPYVSGSQAQGVTSGGSGDCTSGGTTFYQPVNPILSEFGLVLKTATAQQGTPAPQDSAAAAKWAAGRVYEAGTTVTHAGVRYTCLQSHQAQGRWSPTATPSLWQRM
;
A
#
# COMPACT_ATOMS: atom_id res chain seq x y z
N MET A 1 -15.60 -66.99 11.39
CA MET A 1 -16.27 -68.14 12.03
C MET A 1 -16.56 -67.75 13.46
N LEU A 2 -17.84 -67.53 13.78
CA LEU A 2 -18.62 -68.28 14.79
C LEU A 2 -18.08 -68.06 16.23
N GLY A 3 -18.81 -67.50 17.18
CA GLY A 3 -20.26 -67.58 17.36
C GLY A 3 -20.86 -66.51 18.28
N ARG A 4 -22.16 -66.36 18.09
CA ARG A 4 -23.14 -65.68 18.94
C ARG A 4 -23.58 -66.58 20.09
N HIS A 5 -24.39 -65.98 20.96
CA HIS A 5 -25.25 -66.53 22.03
C HIS A 5 -24.58 -66.43 23.41
N THR A 6 -25.15 -65.68 24.35
CA THR A 6 -26.31 -66.13 25.12
C THR A 6 -27.29 -65.01 25.50
N ALA A 7 -28.53 -65.43 25.69
CA ALA A 7 -29.71 -64.62 25.95
C ALA A 7 -30.11 -64.64 27.44
N ALA A 8 -30.88 -63.62 27.80
CA ALA A 8 -32.04 -63.62 28.70
C ALA A 8 -31.89 -64.10 30.16
N GLY A 9 -32.14 -63.16 31.09
CA GLY A 9 -32.36 -63.44 32.51
C GLY A 9 -33.33 -62.45 33.17
N ARG A 10 -34.63 -62.79 33.06
CA ARG A 10 -35.75 -62.57 34.00
C ARG A 10 -36.01 -61.21 34.68
N ARG A 11 -37.27 -60.78 34.47
CA ARG A 11 -38.07 -59.84 35.25
C ARG A 11 -38.16 -60.25 36.73
N ALA A 12 -38.00 -59.29 37.63
CA ALA A 12 -38.58 -59.31 38.96
C ALA A 12 -39.19 -57.92 39.23
N ALA A 13 -40.51 -57.91 39.39
CA ALA A 13 -41.29 -56.74 39.80
C ALA A 13 -41.22 -56.64 41.32
N LEU A 14 -40.90 -55.46 41.84
CA LEU A 14 -41.12 -55.08 43.23
C LEU A 14 -41.75 -53.68 43.24
N THR A 15 -43.05 -53.70 43.48
CA THR A 15 -43.92 -52.55 43.74
C THR A 15 -43.59 -51.96 45.11
N ALA A 16 -43.10 -50.73 45.15
CA ALA A 16 -43.08 -49.89 46.35
C ALA A 16 -44.02 -48.69 46.11
N LEU A 17 -45.17 -48.72 46.77
CA LEU A 17 -46.13 -47.63 46.88
C LEU A 17 -45.53 -46.54 47.78
N GLY A 18 -45.09 -45.44 47.18
CA GLY A 18 -44.77 -44.20 47.88
C GLY A 18 -45.82 -43.14 47.58
N THR A 19 -46.64 -42.83 48.57
CA THR A 19 -47.61 -41.72 48.56
C THR A 19 -46.86 -40.38 48.58
N LEU A 20 -46.75 -39.72 47.42
CA LEU A 20 -46.25 -38.35 47.32
C LEU A 20 -47.43 -37.38 47.33
N VAL A 21 -47.51 -36.58 48.40
CA VAL A 21 -48.47 -35.47 48.53
C VAL A 21 -48.10 -34.39 47.52
N LEU A 22 -48.93 -34.18 46.49
CA LEU A 22 -48.82 -33.02 45.60
C LEU A 22 -49.37 -31.77 46.29
N THR A 23 -48.48 -30.94 46.86
CA THR A 23 -48.78 -29.52 47.07
C THR A 23 -48.51 -28.79 45.76
N GLY A 24 -49.56 -28.37 45.06
CA GLY A 24 -49.47 -27.54 43.86
C GLY A 24 -48.89 -26.16 44.18
N VAL A 25 -47.64 -25.93 43.80
CA VAL A 25 -47.08 -24.57 43.70
C VAL A 25 -47.36 -24.09 42.28
N THR A 26 -48.27 -23.14 42.13
CA THR A 26 -48.43 -22.38 40.89
C THR A 26 -47.23 -21.47 40.73
N THR A 27 -46.21 -21.91 39.99
CA THR A 27 -45.17 -21.01 39.49
C THR A 27 -45.78 -20.17 38.36
N ALA A 28 -46.32 -19.02 38.72
CA ALA A 28 -46.53 -17.95 37.75
C ALA A 28 -45.14 -17.55 37.23
N ALA A 29 -44.80 -17.98 36.02
CA ALA A 29 -43.64 -17.47 35.29
C ALA A 29 -43.93 -16.00 34.95
N ALA A 30 -43.54 -15.10 35.85
CA ALA A 30 -43.44 -13.69 35.52
C ALA A 30 -42.36 -13.56 34.45
N ALA A 31 -42.74 -13.09 33.26
CA ALA A 31 -41.77 -12.71 32.24
C ALA A 31 -40.83 -11.66 32.83
N GLU A 32 -39.53 -11.93 32.75
CA GLU A 32 -38.50 -11.00 33.20
C GLU A 32 -38.63 -9.68 32.41
N PRO A 33 -38.64 -8.51 33.06
CA PRO A 33 -38.72 -7.24 32.34
C PRO A 33 -37.55 -7.10 31.37
N PRO A 34 -37.72 -6.46 30.21
CA PRO A 34 -36.60 -6.19 29.31
C PRO A 34 -35.51 -5.41 30.06
N PRO A 35 -34.22 -5.75 29.89
CA PRO A 35 -33.14 -5.09 30.59
C PRO A 35 -33.13 -3.58 30.31
N ALA A 36 -32.99 -2.78 31.36
CA ALA A 36 -32.92 -1.33 31.26
C ALA A 36 -31.75 -0.88 30.35
N PRO A 37 -31.87 0.28 29.67
CA PRO A 37 -30.74 0.85 28.92
C PRO A 37 -29.57 1.12 29.87
N LEU A 38 -28.36 0.70 29.48
CA LEU A 38 -27.14 1.10 30.20
C LEU A 38 -26.94 2.62 30.03
N PRO A 39 -26.35 3.32 31.02
CA PRO A 39 -25.90 4.70 30.81
C PRO A 39 -24.89 4.74 29.65
N ALA A 40 -25.01 5.78 28.82
CA ALA A 40 -24.17 5.97 27.64
C ALA A 40 -22.70 6.16 28.05
N SER A 41 -21.90 5.10 27.92
CA SER A 41 -20.42 5.08 27.79
C SER A 41 -19.79 3.73 28.17
N VAL A 42 -20.54 2.74 28.66
CA VAL A 42 -19.96 1.47 29.15
C VAL A 42 -19.25 0.71 28.02
N ALA A 43 -19.84 0.67 26.82
CA ALA A 43 -19.24 -0.02 25.68
C ALA A 43 -17.99 0.73 25.21
N ALA A 44 -18.09 2.05 25.09
CA ALA A 44 -16.97 2.90 24.67
C ALA A 44 -15.77 2.80 25.63
N GLN A 45 -16.01 2.82 26.94
CA GLN A 45 -14.97 2.62 27.96
C GLN A 45 -14.32 1.24 27.88
N THR A 46 -15.14 0.19 27.69
CA THR A 46 -14.65 -1.20 27.62
C THR A 46 -13.66 -1.40 26.47
N VAL A 47 -13.89 -0.73 25.33
CA VAL A 47 -13.01 -0.83 24.15
C VAL A 47 -12.02 0.34 24.01
N GLY A 48 -11.98 1.25 24.98
CA GLY A 48 -11.10 2.43 24.97
C GLY A 48 -11.45 3.49 23.92
N ALA A 49 -12.65 3.46 23.36
CA ALA A 49 -13.11 4.44 22.36
C ALA A 49 -13.37 5.83 22.97
N ASP A 50 -13.53 5.95 24.28
CA ASP A 50 -13.64 7.21 25.03
C ASP A 50 -12.28 7.90 25.26
N ARG A 51 -11.17 7.19 25.04
CA ARG A 51 -9.79 7.71 25.18
C ARG A 51 -8.90 7.34 23.98
N PRO A 52 -9.28 7.74 22.75
CA PRO A 52 -8.54 7.37 21.55
C PRO A 52 -7.17 8.06 21.49
N ALA A 53 -6.19 7.39 20.87
CA ALA A 53 -4.86 7.96 20.67
C ALA A 53 -4.94 9.27 19.84
N PRO A 54 -4.20 10.34 20.19
CA PRO A 54 -4.27 11.62 19.47
C PRO A 54 -3.97 11.52 17.97
N ALA A 55 -3.13 10.55 17.57
CA ALA A 55 -2.83 10.30 16.16
C ALA A 55 -4.06 9.79 15.38
N VAL A 56 -4.91 8.97 16.01
CA VAL A 56 -6.14 8.45 15.41
C VAL A 56 -7.16 9.58 15.24
N LEU A 57 -7.34 10.44 16.24
CA LEU A 57 -8.24 11.59 16.15
C LEU A 57 -7.85 12.53 14.99
N ARG A 58 -6.57 12.92 14.90
CA ARG A 58 -6.10 13.77 13.80
C ARG A 58 -6.30 13.13 12.42
N ALA A 59 -6.15 11.81 12.32
CA ALA A 59 -6.42 11.09 11.07
C ALA A 59 -7.90 11.14 10.71
N LEU A 60 -8.80 10.89 11.67
CA LEU A 60 -10.26 10.97 11.46
C LEU A 60 -10.71 12.40 11.09
N GLU A 61 -10.18 13.42 11.75
CA GLU A 61 -10.44 14.83 11.41
C GLU A 61 -10.07 15.14 9.96
N ARG A 62 -8.84 14.78 9.56
CA ARG A 62 -8.33 15.01 8.20
C ARG A 62 -9.12 14.23 7.15
N ASP A 63 -9.30 12.94 7.36
CA ASP A 63 -9.76 12.01 6.32
C ASP A 63 -11.29 12.02 6.17
N LEU A 64 -12.02 12.17 7.27
CA LEU A 64 -13.47 12.23 7.29
C LEU A 64 -14.02 13.66 7.35
N ARG A 65 -13.13 14.67 7.37
CA ARG A 65 -13.47 16.10 7.47
C ARG A 65 -14.31 16.41 8.70
N LEU A 66 -13.87 15.91 9.85
CA LEU A 66 -14.56 16.05 11.14
C LEU A 66 -13.89 17.14 11.99
N THR A 67 -14.65 17.79 12.86
CA THR A 67 -14.06 18.57 13.96
C THR A 67 -13.46 17.62 15.00
N PRO A 68 -12.53 18.11 15.86
CA PRO A 68 -11.96 17.28 16.94
C PRO A 68 -13.02 16.64 17.84
N GLY A 69 -14.06 17.42 18.19
CA GLY A 69 -15.19 16.91 18.98
C GLY A 69 -15.97 15.82 18.25
N GLN A 70 -16.25 16.01 16.96
CA GLN A 70 -16.96 15.01 16.14
C GLN A 70 -16.16 13.72 15.98
N ALA A 71 -14.83 13.79 15.82
CA ALA A 71 -13.98 12.62 15.70
C ALA A 71 -13.99 11.75 16.97
N ALA A 72 -13.93 12.40 18.15
CA ALA A 72 -14.03 11.70 19.43
C ALA A 72 -15.43 11.11 19.66
N GLU A 73 -16.48 11.91 19.42
CA GLU A 73 -17.87 11.49 19.57
C GLU A 73 -18.21 10.31 18.65
N ARG A 74 -17.69 10.33 17.42
CA ARG A 74 -17.90 9.25 16.44
C ARG A 74 -17.44 7.90 16.96
N LEU A 75 -16.25 7.82 17.56
CA LEU A 75 -15.71 6.56 18.08
C LEU A 75 -16.54 6.03 19.25
N VAL A 76 -17.02 6.91 20.13
CA VAL A 76 -17.94 6.54 21.22
C VAL A 76 -19.24 5.99 20.65
N ASN A 77 -19.86 6.69 19.70
CA ASN A 77 -21.11 6.27 19.08
C ASN A 77 -20.99 4.94 18.34
N GLU A 78 -19.87 4.69 17.66
CA GLU A 78 -19.59 3.41 16.99
C GLU A 78 -19.52 2.24 17.97
N ALA A 79 -18.83 2.41 19.10
CA ALA A 79 -18.73 1.39 20.13
C ALA A 79 -20.10 1.06 20.75
N GLU A 80 -20.88 2.09 21.09
CA GLU A 80 -22.22 1.93 21.66
C GLU A 80 -23.20 1.31 20.65
N ALA A 81 -23.12 1.72 19.38
CA ALA A 81 -23.90 1.13 18.31
C ALA A 81 -23.58 -0.35 18.09
N GLY A 82 -22.31 -0.74 18.24
CA GLY A 82 -21.89 -2.14 18.18
C GLY A 82 -22.62 -3.02 19.19
N VAL A 83 -22.74 -2.58 20.45
CA VAL A 83 -23.47 -3.30 21.50
C VAL A 83 -24.96 -3.38 21.20
N ARG A 84 -25.58 -2.26 20.80
CA ARG A 84 -27.00 -2.24 20.42
C ARG A 84 -27.30 -3.18 19.25
N ALA A 85 -26.47 -3.15 18.21
CA ALA A 85 -26.59 -4.05 17.06
C ALA A 85 -26.43 -5.52 17.47
N GLY A 86 -25.50 -5.82 18.39
CA GLY A 86 -25.31 -7.17 18.93
C GLY A 86 -26.54 -7.70 19.67
N ARG A 87 -27.13 -6.89 20.57
CA ARG A 87 -28.35 -7.24 21.30
C ARG A 87 -29.53 -7.48 20.37
N LEU A 88 -29.74 -6.57 19.41
CA LEU A 88 -30.80 -6.70 18.42
C LEU A 88 -30.58 -7.94 17.55
N ARG A 89 -29.35 -8.24 17.13
CA ARG A 89 -29.06 -9.49 16.40
C ARG A 89 -29.49 -10.73 17.18
N THR A 90 -29.21 -10.80 18.48
CA THR A 90 -29.64 -11.93 19.32
C THR A 90 -31.16 -11.98 19.48
N ALA A 91 -31.81 -10.84 19.71
CA ALA A 91 -33.25 -10.78 19.91
C ALA A 91 -34.07 -11.12 18.65
N LEU A 92 -33.59 -10.69 17.48
CA LEU A 92 -34.28 -10.90 16.20
C LEU A 92 -34.01 -12.29 15.60
N GLY A 93 -32.90 -12.94 15.98
CA GLY A 93 -32.52 -14.25 15.48
C GLY A 93 -32.41 -14.29 13.95
N ASP A 94 -33.06 -15.26 13.32
CA ASP A 94 -33.01 -15.48 11.87
C ASP A 94 -33.62 -14.33 11.04
N ARG A 95 -34.43 -13.47 11.67
CA ARG A 95 -35.05 -12.29 11.02
C ARG A 95 -34.06 -11.13 10.85
N PHE A 96 -32.92 -11.17 11.55
CA PHE A 96 -31.88 -10.14 11.44
C PHE A 96 -31.24 -10.14 10.03
N ALA A 97 -31.27 -8.98 9.38
CA ALA A 97 -30.77 -8.79 8.02
C ALA A 97 -29.54 -7.87 7.92
N GLY A 98 -29.01 -7.42 9.06
CA GLY A 98 -27.79 -6.62 9.17
C GLY A 98 -27.98 -5.30 9.89
N ALA A 99 -26.89 -4.57 10.11
CA ALA A 99 -26.91 -3.25 10.73
C ALA A 99 -25.82 -2.35 10.12
N TRP A 100 -26.04 -1.03 10.11
CA TRP A 100 -25.06 -0.05 9.64
C TRP A 100 -25.23 1.30 10.34
N LEU A 101 -24.16 2.09 10.31
CA LEU A 101 -24.12 3.45 10.85
C LEU A 101 -24.17 4.48 9.73
N SER A 102 -24.70 5.66 10.04
CA SER A 102 -24.73 6.80 9.14
C SER A 102 -24.55 8.11 9.90
N GLY A 103 -24.30 9.20 9.16
CA GLY A 103 -23.99 10.52 9.73
C GLY A 103 -22.51 10.70 10.06
N SER A 104 -22.09 11.97 10.18
CA SER A 104 -20.69 12.34 10.45
C SER A 104 -20.19 11.79 11.78
N THR A 105 -21.01 11.79 12.82
CA THR A 105 -20.68 11.25 14.15
C THR A 105 -21.16 9.81 14.37
N ALA A 106 -21.57 9.11 13.31
CA ALA A 106 -22.06 7.72 13.39
C ALA A 106 -23.20 7.48 14.41
N THR A 107 -23.99 8.50 14.72
CA THR A 107 -25.08 8.43 15.70
C THR A 107 -26.25 7.56 15.21
N ASP A 108 -26.50 7.55 13.90
CA ASP A 108 -27.66 6.89 13.31
C ASP A 108 -27.37 5.40 13.03
N LEU A 109 -27.69 4.55 14.00
CA LEU A 109 -27.73 3.09 13.82
C LEU A 109 -29.03 2.68 13.11
N THR A 110 -28.91 2.00 11.97
CA THR A 110 -30.04 1.31 11.33
C THR A 110 -29.86 -0.20 11.43
N VAL A 111 -30.93 -0.92 11.79
CA VAL A 111 -30.99 -2.38 11.84
C VAL A 111 -32.03 -2.87 10.86
N ALA A 112 -31.60 -3.74 9.95
CA ALA A 112 -32.49 -4.39 8.99
C ALA A 112 -33.08 -5.68 9.57
N THR A 113 -34.38 -5.88 9.32
CA THR A 113 -35.15 -7.08 9.68
C THR A 113 -35.99 -7.54 8.50
N THR A 114 -36.28 -8.84 8.39
CA THR A 114 -37.26 -9.35 7.43
C THR A 114 -38.71 -9.31 7.92
N ASP A 115 -38.94 -8.88 9.17
CA ASP A 115 -40.26 -8.93 9.80
C ASP A 115 -40.64 -7.56 10.38
N ALA A 116 -41.78 -7.05 9.92
CA ALA A 116 -42.30 -5.75 10.34
C ALA A 116 -42.65 -5.71 11.84
N SER A 117 -42.91 -6.85 12.48
CA SER A 117 -43.17 -6.92 13.92
C SER A 117 -41.95 -6.54 14.78
N ASP A 118 -40.74 -6.64 14.24
CA ASP A 118 -39.50 -6.28 14.96
C ASP A 118 -39.27 -4.77 15.05
N VAL A 119 -40.01 -3.95 14.29
CA VAL A 119 -39.82 -2.48 14.22
C VAL A 119 -39.89 -1.83 15.61
N THR A 120 -40.87 -2.24 16.43
CA THR A 120 -41.03 -1.72 17.79
C THR A 120 -39.85 -2.10 18.68
N ALA A 121 -39.35 -3.35 18.59
CA ALA A 121 -38.21 -3.80 19.37
C ALA A 121 -36.90 -3.09 18.96
N ILE A 122 -36.70 -2.84 17.66
CA ILE A 122 -35.55 -2.10 17.13
C ILE A 122 -35.57 -0.63 17.60
N THR A 123 -36.72 0.03 17.46
CA THR A 123 -36.87 1.45 17.83
C THR A 123 -36.79 1.66 19.34
N ALA A 124 -37.28 0.72 20.15
CA ALA A 124 -37.12 0.74 21.61
C ALA A 124 -35.64 0.71 22.06
N GLN A 125 -34.73 0.21 21.22
CA GLN A 125 -33.28 0.24 21.47
C GLN A 125 -32.60 1.48 20.88
N GLY A 126 -33.35 2.47 20.37
CA GLY A 126 -32.80 3.69 19.79
C GLY A 126 -32.17 3.52 18.40
N ALA A 127 -32.52 2.45 17.68
CA ALA A 127 -32.10 2.23 16.29
C ALA A 127 -33.25 2.50 15.31
N LYS A 128 -32.90 2.87 14.06
CA LYS A 128 -33.85 2.93 12.94
C LYS A 128 -34.10 1.51 12.43
N ALA A 129 -35.35 1.15 12.17
CA ALA A 129 -35.69 -0.15 11.59
C ALA A 129 -35.78 -0.06 10.06
N ALA A 130 -35.19 -1.03 9.36
CA ALA A 130 -35.35 -1.20 7.92
C ALA A 130 -35.96 -2.58 7.62
N VAL A 131 -37.22 -2.63 7.19
CA VAL A 131 -37.85 -3.91 6.80
C VAL A 131 -37.40 -4.27 5.39
N VAL A 132 -36.74 -5.41 5.24
CA VAL A 132 -36.12 -5.87 4.00
C VAL A 132 -36.56 -7.28 3.63
N LYS A 133 -36.16 -7.77 2.44
CA LYS A 133 -36.70 -9.03 1.89
C LYS A 133 -35.89 -10.26 2.25
N ARG A 134 -34.59 -10.13 2.47
CA ARG A 134 -33.65 -11.25 2.65
C ARG A 134 -33.01 -11.20 4.01
N THR A 135 -32.90 -12.36 4.65
CA THR A 135 -32.15 -12.51 5.89
C THR A 135 -30.65 -12.35 5.61
N LEU A 136 -29.87 -12.07 6.65
CA LEU A 136 -28.41 -12.03 6.52
C LEU A 136 -27.84 -13.41 6.16
N THR A 137 -28.47 -14.47 6.65
CA THR A 137 -28.12 -15.87 6.36
C THR A 137 -28.27 -16.18 4.87
N ASP A 138 -29.39 -15.78 4.26
CA ASP A 138 -29.61 -15.98 2.82
C ASP A 138 -28.58 -15.25 1.96
N LEU A 139 -28.25 -14.00 2.32
CA LEU A 139 -27.25 -13.21 1.61
C LEU A 139 -25.85 -13.82 1.72
N ARG A 140 -25.48 -14.34 2.90
CA ARG A 140 -24.21 -15.04 3.11
C ARG A 140 -24.14 -16.34 2.32
N ALA A 141 -25.21 -17.12 2.28
CA ALA A 141 -25.27 -18.35 1.47
C ALA A 141 -25.10 -18.09 -0.04
N VAL A 142 -25.55 -16.92 -0.53
CA VAL A 142 -25.28 -16.49 -1.91
C VAL A 142 -23.81 -16.10 -2.11
N LYS A 143 -23.22 -15.35 -1.15
CA LYS A 143 -21.80 -14.98 -1.21
C LYS A 143 -20.88 -16.21 -1.16
N GLU A 144 -21.16 -17.19 -0.32
CA GLU A 144 -20.37 -18.43 -0.20
C GLU A 144 -20.30 -19.20 -1.52
N LYS A 145 -21.36 -19.16 -2.33
CA LYS A 145 -21.35 -19.76 -3.68
C LYS A 145 -20.45 -19.01 -4.65
N LEU A 146 -20.36 -17.69 -4.54
CA LEU A 146 -19.38 -16.88 -5.28
C LEU A 146 -17.96 -17.18 -4.81
N ASP A 147 -17.74 -17.29 -3.49
CA ASP A 147 -16.44 -17.65 -2.90
C ASP A 147 -15.97 -19.03 -3.44
N ALA A 148 -16.85 -20.03 -3.43
CA ALA A 148 -16.55 -21.37 -3.96
C ALA A 148 -16.34 -21.41 -5.48
N ALA A 149 -16.97 -20.49 -6.23
CA ALA A 149 -16.72 -20.34 -7.66
C ALA A 149 -15.37 -19.67 -7.94
N ALA A 150 -14.97 -18.69 -7.12
CA ALA A 150 -13.72 -17.96 -7.27
C ALA A 150 -12.49 -18.88 -7.15
N GLY A 151 -12.58 -19.98 -6.39
CA GLY A 151 -11.53 -21.01 -6.34
C GLY A 151 -11.37 -21.82 -7.64
N ARG A 152 -12.29 -21.69 -8.60
CA ARG A 152 -12.33 -22.51 -9.83
C ARG A 152 -12.26 -21.68 -11.12
N VAL A 153 -12.39 -20.35 -11.04
CA VAL A 153 -12.41 -19.46 -12.21
C VAL A 153 -11.50 -18.25 -11.98
N LYS A 154 -11.00 -17.65 -13.06
CA LYS A 154 -10.24 -16.39 -12.98
C LYS A 154 -11.19 -15.23 -12.63
N THR A 155 -10.85 -14.46 -11.60
CA THR A 155 -11.69 -13.35 -11.09
C THR A 155 -11.07 -11.96 -11.29
N LEU A 156 -10.00 -11.84 -12.09
CA LEU A 156 -9.33 -10.55 -12.36
C LEU A 156 -10.24 -9.46 -12.97
N GLU A 157 -11.33 -9.85 -13.62
CA GLU A 157 -12.35 -8.93 -14.16
C GLU A 157 -13.58 -8.77 -13.26
N THR A 158 -13.63 -9.50 -12.15
CA THR A 158 -14.66 -9.44 -11.10
C THR A 158 -14.00 -9.34 -9.72
N PRO A 159 -13.18 -8.31 -9.46
CA PRO A 159 -12.22 -8.35 -8.37
C PRO A 159 -12.81 -8.21 -6.97
N VAL A 160 -14.09 -7.84 -6.83
CA VAL A 160 -14.72 -7.62 -5.52
C VAL A 160 -16.16 -8.16 -5.53
N TRP A 161 -16.53 -8.95 -4.54
CA TRP A 161 -17.92 -9.35 -4.28
C TRP A 161 -18.22 -9.42 -2.79
N TYR A 162 -19.40 -8.94 -2.39
CA TYR A 162 -19.75 -8.74 -0.97
C TYR A 162 -21.26 -8.76 -0.73
N VAL A 163 -21.64 -8.92 0.53
CA VAL A 163 -23.02 -8.67 0.99
C VAL A 163 -23.16 -7.17 1.25
N ASP A 164 -24.04 -6.52 0.49
CA ASP A 164 -24.41 -5.12 0.69
C ASP A 164 -25.62 -5.07 1.63
N ILE A 165 -25.32 -4.77 2.90
CA ILE A 165 -26.32 -4.72 3.97
C ILE A 165 -27.34 -3.60 3.73
N PRO A 166 -26.93 -2.32 3.53
CA PRO A 166 -27.88 -1.24 3.28
C PRO A 166 -28.85 -1.51 2.12
N THR A 167 -28.39 -2.14 1.03
CA THR A 167 -29.26 -2.39 -0.13
C THR A 167 -29.84 -3.81 -0.19
N ASN A 168 -29.66 -4.61 0.88
CA ASN A 168 -30.16 -5.97 1.10
C ASN A 168 -29.95 -6.92 -0.10
N ARG A 169 -28.74 -6.93 -0.66
CA ARG A 169 -28.37 -7.75 -1.83
C ARG A 169 -26.91 -8.18 -1.79
N VAL A 170 -26.53 -9.15 -2.63
CA VAL A 170 -25.11 -9.44 -2.90
C VAL A 170 -24.67 -8.60 -4.09
N VAL A 171 -23.48 -8.02 -4.07
CA VAL A 171 -22.95 -7.21 -5.18
C VAL A 171 -21.68 -7.85 -5.72
N VAL A 172 -21.58 -7.97 -7.04
CA VAL A 172 -20.33 -8.24 -7.76
C VAL A 172 -19.90 -6.94 -8.44
N ARG A 173 -18.73 -6.42 -8.05
CA ARG A 173 -18.08 -5.31 -8.73
C ARG A 173 -17.13 -5.86 -9.80
N ALA A 174 -17.30 -5.42 -11.03
CA ALA A 174 -16.60 -5.98 -12.19
C ALA A 174 -16.15 -4.88 -13.15
N THR A 175 -15.08 -5.15 -13.90
CA THR A 175 -14.57 -4.23 -14.93
C THR A 175 -15.50 -4.14 -16.14
N LYS A 176 -16.28 -5.19 -16.39
CA LYS A 176 -17.31 -5.24 -17.42
C LYS A 176 -18.46 -6.16 -17.03
N ARG A 177 -19.66 -5.86 -17.53
CA ARG A 177 -20.89 -6.61 -17.18
C ARG A 177 -20.86 -8.07 -17.64
N SER A 178 -20.20 -8.38 -18.75
CA SER A 178 -20.07 -9.75 -19.26
C SER A 178 -19.26 -10.63 -18.30
N ALA A 179 -18.15 -10.13 -17.75
CA ALA A 179 -17.35 -10.85 -16.76
C ALA A 179 -18.15 -11.16 -15.48
N ALA A 180 -18.90 -10.17 -14.96
CA ALA A 180 -19.80 -10.38 -13.83
C ALA A 180 -20.85 -11.45 -14.13
N THR A 181 -21.45 -11.41 -15.32
CA THR A 181 -22.49 -12.38 -15.73
C THR A 181 -21.92 -13.80 -15.78
N SER A 182 -20.71 -13.97 -16.33
CA SER A 182 -20.03 -15.27 -16.37
C SER A 182 -19.75 -15.78 -14.96
N PHE A 183 -19.17 -14.96 -14.08
CA PHE A 183 -18.86 -15.35 -12.71
C PHE A 183 -20.11 -15.73 -11.90
N ILE A 184 -21.18 -14.93 -11.98
CA ILE A 184 -22.47 -15.20 -11.34
C ILE A 184 -23.09 -16.51 -11.83
N THR A 185 -22.95 -16.80 -13.12
CA THR A 185 -23.46 -18.04 -13.72
C THR A 185 -22.64 -19.24 -13.25
N SER A 186 -21.32 -19.14 -13.23
CA SER A 186 -20.42 -20.19 -12.70
C SER A 186 -20.66 -20.50 -11.21
N ALA A 187 -21.15 -19.52 -10.45
CA ALA A 187 -21.54 -19.68 -9.06
C ALA A 187 -22.98 -20.22 -8.86
N GLY A 188 -23.77 -20.37 -9.93
CA GLY A 188 -25.15 -20.88 -9.83
C GLY A 188 -26.08 -19.97 -9.02
N VAL A 189 -25.81 -18.66 -9.01
CA VAL A 189 -26.55 -17.66 -8.21
C VAL A 189 -27.30 -16.63 -9.05
N ARG A 190 -27.44 -16.89 -10.35
CA ARG A 190 -28.28 -16.08 -11.24
C ARG A 190 -29.70 -15.98 -10.68
N GLY A 191 -30.24 -14.77 -10.63
CA GLY A 191 -31.59 -14.51 -10.08
C GLY A 191 -31.67 -14.47 -8.55
N LYS A 192 -30.60 -14.76 -7.81
CA LYS A 192 -30.60 -14.83 -6.32
C LYS A 192 -30.32 -13.48 -5.65
N GLY A 193 -30.75 -12.38 -6.26
CA GLY A 193 -30.52 -11.04 -5.70
C GLY A 193 -29.06 -10.58 -5.77
N VAL A 194 -28.34 -10.97 -6.83
CA VAL A 194 -26.98 -10.47 -7.09
C VAL A 194 -27.04 -9.26 -8.02
N GLY A 195 -26.61 -8.10 -7.53
CA GLY A 195 -26.41 -6.88 -8.31
C GLY A 195 -25.03 -6.84 -8.96
N VAL A 196 -24.93 -6.22 -10.13
CA VAL A 196 -23.66 -5.98 -10.82
C VAL A 196 -23.33 -4.50 -10.78
N LEU A 197 -22.17 -4.16 -10.20
CA LEU A 197 -21.61 -2.81 -10.23
C LEU A 197 -20.44 -2.78 -11.22
N VAL A 198 -20.62 -2.10 -12.35
CA VAL A 198 -19.51 -1.92 -13.31
C VAL A 198 -18.62 -0.80 -12.80
N SER A 199 -17.32 -1.09 -12.65
CA SER A 199 -16.33 -0.14 -12.16
C SER A 199 -14.99 -0.42 -12.83
N PRO A 200 -14.23 0.59 -13.26
CA PRO A 200 -12.88 0.40 -13.82
C PRO A 200 -11.85 -0.05 -12.77
N ALA A 201 -12.22 -0.11 -11.48
CA ALA A 201 -11.31 -0.44 -10.39
C ALA A 201 -10.72 -1.85 -10.50
N ARG A 202 -9.39 -1.95 -10.42
CA ARG A 202 -8.62 -3.20 -10.29
C ARG A 202 -7.76 -3.11 -9.03
N PRO A 203 -8.23 -3.66 -7.89
CA PRO A 203 -7.45 -3.74 -6.66
C PRO A 203 -6.13 -4.49 -6.89
N ARG A 204 -5.14 -4.14 -6.09
CA ARG A 204 -3.78 -4.68 -6.16
C ARG A 204 -3.10 -4.59 -4.81
N LEU A 205 -2.02 -5.35 -4.66
CA LEU A 205 -1.12 -5.20 -3.54
C LEU A 205 -0.44 -3.82 -3.61
N LEU A 206 -0.17 -3.23 -2.45
CA LEU A 206 0.65 -2.04 -2.32
C LEU A 206 2.08 -2.52 -2.04
N ALA A 207 3.02 -2.10 -2.88
CA ALA A 207 4.44 -2.45 -2.81
C ALA A 207 5.29 -1.17 -2.71
N ASP A 208 6.50 -1.31 -2.17
CA ASP A 208 7.49 -0.23 -2.11
C ASP A 208 8.45 -0.33 -3.29
N LEU A 209 8.93 0.80 -3.79
CA LEU A 209 10.09 0.86 -4.68
C LEU A 209 11.35 1.01 -3.84
N VAL A 210 12.18 -0.03 -3.84
CA VAL A 210 13.47 -0.05 -3.15
C VAL A 210 14.59 -0.20 -4.17
N GLY A 211 15.59 0.69 -4.12
CA GLY A 211 16.76 0.60 -5.00
C GLY A 211 17.51 -0.71 -4.82
N GLY A 212 17.98 -1.32 -5.90
CA GLY A 212 18.66 -2.62 -5.92
C GLY A 212 17.73 -3.83 -6.06
N GLU A 213 16.41 -3.65 -5.95
CA GLU A 213 15.46 -4.74 -6.25
C GLU A 213 15.33 -4.98 -7.76
N ALA A 214 14.98 -6.22 -8.12
CA ALA A 214 14.74 -6.59 -9.52
C ALA A 214 13.49 -5.92 -10.07
N TYR A 215 13.57 -5.51 -11.33
CA TYR A 215 12.39 -5.27 -12.17
C TYR A 215 12.60 -5.93 -13.54
N TYR A 216 11.50 -6.28 -14.18
CA TYR A 216 11.48 -7.02 -15.43
C TYR A 216 10.91 -6.15 -16.53
N ILE A 217 11.58 -6.09 -17.67
CA ILE A 217 11.19 -5.30 -18.84
C ILE A 217 10.54 -6.22 -19.85
N GLN A 218 9.30 -5.92 -20.24
CA GLN A 218 8.49 -6.73 -21.16
C GLN A 218 8.44 -8.23 -20.81
N ASN A 219 8.62 -8.57 -19.53
CA ASN A 219 8.75 -9.93 -18.99
C ASN A 219 9.88 -10.77 -19.64
N SER A 220 10.91 -10.14 -20.21
CA SER A 220 12.01 -10.82 -20.92
C SER A 220 13.40 -10.47 -20.39
N ALA A 221 13.64 -9.20 -20.05
CA ALA A 221 14.91 -8.74 -19.50
C ALA A 221 14.77 -8.40 -18.01
N ARG A 222 15.88 -8.50 -17.26
CA ARG A 222 15.96 -8.13 -15.84
C ARG A 222 17.01 -7.05 -15.65
N CYS A 223 16.62 -5.99 -14.95
CA CYS A 223 17.53 -4.99 -14.41
C CYS A 223 17.21 -4.74 -12.92
N SER A 224 17.99 -3.85 -12.30
CA SER A 224 17.81 -3.44 -10.91
C SER A 224 17.29 -2.01 -10.84
N ILE A 225 16.33 -1.75 -9.96
CA ILE A 225 15.81 -0.40 -9.69
C ILE A 225 16.97 0.46 -9.19
N GLY A 226 17.17 1.66 -9.73
CA GLY A 226 18.19 2.58 -9.23
C GLY A 226 17.71 3.34 -8.00
N PHE A 227 17.14 4.52 -8.22
CA PHE A 227 16.62 5.37 -7.16
C PHE A 227 15.17 5.76 -7.40
N SER A 228 14.36 5.68 -6.36
CA SER A 228 13.01 6.24 -6.34
C SER A 228 13.04 7.75 -6.60
N VAL A 229 12.21 8.20 -7.53
CA VAL A 229 12.08 9.60 -7.95
C VAL A 229 10.61 10.00 -8.09
N THR A 230 10.39 11.30 -8.24
CA THR A 230 9.08 11.87 -8.55
C THR A 230 9.20 12.90 -9.67
N LYS A 231 8.15 13.01 -10.49
CA LYS A 231 7.95 14.09 -11.46
C LYS A 231 6.57 14.72 -11.20
N GLY A 232 6.53 15.79 -10.42
CA GLY A 232 5.28 16.22 -9.79
C GLY A 232 4.74 15.12 -8.87
N ASP A 233 3.46 14.77 -9.01
CA ASP A 233 2.84 13.69 -8.24
C ASP A 233 3.13 12.27 -8.80
N GLN A 234 3.69 12.18 -10.01
CA GLN A 234 4.03 10.91 -10.63
C GLN A 234 5.24 10.29 -9.93
N GLN A 235 5.04 9.12 -9.33
CA GLN A 235 6.10 8.33 -8.71
C GLN A 235 6.81 7.46 -9.74
N GLY A 236 8.07 7.15 -9.50
CA GLY A 236 8.86 6.36 -10.43
C GLY A 236 10.22 5.99 -9.85
N PHE A 237 11.09 5.48 -10.71
CA PHE A 237 12.48 5.25 -10.39
C PHE A 237 13.40 5.57 -11.57
N ALA A 238 14.59 6.07 -11.28
CA ALA A 238 15.70 6.18 -12.23
C ALA A 238 16.38 4.82 -12.41
N SER A 239 16.88 4.55 -13.61
CA SER A 239 17.55 3.30 -13.98
C SER A 239 18.52 3.55 -15.15
N ALA A 240 19.17 2.51 -15.66
CA ALA A 240 20.01 2.57 -16.84
C ALA A 240 19.18 2.65 -18.13
N GLY A 241 19.71 3.33 -19.15
CA GLY A 241 19.08 3.51 -20.45
C GLY A 241 19.03 2.22 -21.27
N HIS A 242 20.11 1.43 -21.24
CA HIS A 242 20.19 0.18 -22.01
C HIS A 242 19.18 -0.90 -21.56
N CYS A 243 18.54 -0.74 -20.39
CA CYS A 243 17.56 -1.68 -19.87
C CYS A 243 16.24 -1.70 -20.66
N GLY A 244 15.89 -0.61 -21.36
CA GLY A 244 14.61 -0.52 -22.06
C GLY A 244 14.40 0.80 -22.80
N ASN A 245 13.41 0.80 -23.70
CA ASN A 245 13.04 1.95 -24.52
C ASN A 245 11.79 2.66 -23.97
N PRO A 246 11.56 3.95 -24.30
CA PRO A 246 10.31 4.62 -23.94
C PRO A 246 9.09 3.83 -24.44
N GLY A 247 8.13 3.60 -23.55
CA GLY A 247 6.93 2.79 -23.81
C GLY A 247 7.05 1.32 -23.37
N ASP A 248 8.25 0.82 -23.08
CA ASP A 248 8.42 -0.54 -22.55
C ASP A 248 7.77 -0.66 -21.17
N THR A 249 6.99 -1.72 -20.98
CA THR A 249 6.31 -2.00 -19.70
C THR A 249 7.21 -2.74 -18.73
N THR A 250 7.02 -2.49 -17.44
CA THR A 250 7.77 -3.16 -16.37
C THR A 250 6.87 -3.92 -15.40
N SER A 251 7.42 -4.99 -14.85
CA SER A 251 6.88 -5.76 -13.72
C SER A 251 7.88 -5.73 -12.56
N GLY A 252 7.40 -5.70 -11.33
CA GLY A 252 8.27 -5.73 -10.15
C GLY A 252 8.81 -7.12 -9.85
N ALA A 253 9.61 -7.24 -8.77
CA ALA A 253 10.15 -8.51 -8.31
C ALA A 253 9.08 -9.58 -8.00
N ASP A 254 7.86 -9.15 -7.65
CA ASP A 254 6.69 -10.01 -7.41
C ASP A 254 5.91 -10.36 -8.69
N MET A 255 6.43 -9.99 -9.87
CA MET A 255 5.81 -10.12 -11.19
C MET A 255 4.49 -9.34 -11.35
N SER A 256 4.15 -8.46 -10.41
CA SER A 256 3.00 -7.56 -10.57
C SER A 256 3.34 -6.42 -11.52
N ALA A 257 2.34 -5.95 -12.27
CA ALA A 257 2.52 -4.81 -13.17
C ALA A 257 2.99 -3.57 -12.40
N GLN A 258 4.09 -2.96 -12.84
CA GLN A 258 4.78 -1.91 -12.11
C GLN A 258 4.72 -0.56 -12.82
N GLY A 259 5.19 -0.47 -14.06
CA GLY A 259 5.35 0.83 -14.69
C GLY A 259 5.64 0.76 -16.18
N GLU A 260 6.09 1.89 -16.69
CA GLU A 260 6.45 2.09 -18.09
C GLU A 260 7.63 3.05 -18.18
N PHE A 261 8.61 2.75 -19.03
CA PHE A 261 9.72 3.65 -19.35
C PHE A 261 9.17 4.93 -19.98
N LYS A 262 9.48 6.08 -19.39
CA LYS A 262 9.03 7.39 -19.88
C LYS A 262 10.10 8.15 -20.63
N ALA A 263 11.35 7.93 -20.30
CA ALA A 263 12.48 8.37 -21.08
C ALA A 263 13.62 7.37 -20.92
N SER A 264 14.41 7.23 -21.97
CA SER A 264 15.62 6.42 -22.01
C SER A 264 16.58 7.05 -23.01
N THR A 265 17.87 7.06 -22.68
CA THR A 265 18.95 7.52 -23.55
C THR A 265 20.09 6.53 -23.44
N PHE A 266 20.35 5.83 -24.55
CA PHE A 266 21.45 4.90 -24.76
C PHE A 266 21.61 4.60 -26.26
N PRO A 267 22.83 4.60 -26.84
CA PRO A 267 24.12 4.99 -26.24
C PRO A 267 24.25 6.52 -26.09
N GLY A 268 25.47 7.02 -25.87
CA GLY A 268 25.81 8.43 -25.61
C GLY A 268 25.73 8.78 -24.12
N LYS A 269 24.61 8.43 -23.49
CA LYS A 269 24.45 8.36 -22.03
C LYS A 269 23.87 6.99 -21.70
N ASP A 270 23.73 6.65 -20.42
CA ASP A 270 23.06 5.42 -20.02
C ASP A 270 22.08 5.66 -18.87
N MET A 271 21.00 6.37 -19.18
CA MET A 271 20.00 6.80 -18.21
C MET A 271 18.58 6.59 -18.70
N SER A 272 17.71 6.22 -17.77
CA SER A 272 16.27 6.15 -17.98
C SER A 272 15.51 6.54 -16.72
N TRP A 273 14.20 6.73 -16.87
CA TRP A 273 13.29 6.67 -15.74
C TRP A 273 11.98 5.99 -16.11
N VAL A 274 11.43 5.28 -15.14
CA VAL A 274 10.20 4.51 -15.24
C VAL A 274 9.14 5.17 -14.36
N ALA A 275 8.00 5.52 -14.96
CA ALA A 275 6.83 5.96 -14.19
C ALA A 275 6.07 4.73 -13.69
N VAL A 276 5.80 4.66 -12.39
CA VAL A 276 5.05 3.54 -11.82
C VAL A 276 3.58 3.85 -11.63
N ASN A 277 2.77 2.81 -11.64
CA ASN A 277 1.35 2.89 -11.35
C ASN A 277 1.13 3.04 -9.81
N SER A 278 -0.05 3.53 -9.39
CA SER A 278 -0.46 3.78 -7.97
C SER A 278 -0.47 2.60 -6.95
N GLY A 279 0.29 1.53 -7.17
CA GLY A 279 0.40 0.36 -6.30
C GLY A 279 1.83 0.06 -5.95
N TRP A 280 2.72 0.90 -6.48
CA TRP A 280 4.10 1.01 -6.09
C TRP A 280 4.30 2.39 -5.46
N THR A 281 4.99 2.42 -4.34
CA THR A 281 5.25 3.63 -3.57
C THR A 281 6.75 3.90 -3.58
N ALA A 282 7.16 5.05 -4.11
CA ALA A 282 8.52 5.54 -4.04
C ALA A 282 8.94 5.75 -2.57
N THR A 283 9.94 4.99 -2.12
CA THR A 283 10.58 5.17 -0.81
C THR A 283 11.95 5.82 -0.97
N ALA A 284 12.60 6.17 0.14
CA ALA A 284 13.99 6.63 0.13
C ALA A 284 14.99 5.47 0.25
N ASP A 285 14.54 4.23 0.12
CA ASP A 285 15.30 3.06 0.53
C ASP A 285 16.09 2.47 -0.63
N VAL A 286 17.27 1.97 -0.30
CA VAL A 286 18.09 1.08 -1.11
C VAL A 286 18.32 -0.21 -0.33
N LYS A 287 18.33 -1.34 -1.02
CA LYS A 287 18.67 -2.64 -0.46
C LYS A 287 20.18 -2.72 -0.20
N GLY A 288 20.57 -2.56 1.05
CA GLY A 288 21.92 -2.69 1.57
C GLY A 288 22.37 -4.13 1.84
N GLU A 289 23.52 -4.25 2.50
CA GLU A 289 24.12 -5.50 2.94
C GLU A 289 23.12 -6.43 3.64
N GLY A 290 23.13 -7.72 3.30
CA GLY A 290 22.19 -8.71 3.86
C GLY A 290 20.71 -8.42 3.59
N GLY A 291 20.39 -7.51 2.65
CA GLY A 291 19.02 -7.11 2.33
C GLY A 291 18.42 -6.05 3.27
N GLN A 292 19.20 -5.46 4.16
CA GLN A 292 18.72 -4.37 5.03
C GLN A 292 18.40 -3.12 4.22
N ARG A 293 17.46 -2.28 4.70
CA ARG A 293 17.16 -1.00 4.03
C ARG A 293 18.13 0.08 4.48
N THR A 294 18.83 0.70 3.52
CA THR A 294 19.66 1.90 3.70
C THR A 294 18.93 3.10 3.12
N GLN A 295 18.86 4.19 3.89
CA GLN A 295 18.13 5.38 3.46
C GLN A 295 19.02 6.38 2.71
N VAL A 296 18.53 6.84 1.56
CA VAL A 296 19.11 7.93 0.79
C VAL A 296 18.63 9.26 1.35
N THR A 297 19.57 10.18 1.58
CA THR A 297 19.29 11.50 2.14
C THR A 297 19.56 12.64 1.17
N GLY A 298 20.17 12.36 0.02
CA GLY A 298 20.46 13.34 -1.04
C GLY A 298 21.30 12.76 -2.17
N SER A 299 21.88 13.64 -2.99
CA SER A 299 22.69 13.28 -4.16
C SER A 299 23.97 14.13 -4.29
N VAL A 300 24.62 14.42 -3.16
CA VAL A 300 25.96 15.06 -3.19
C VAL A 300 26.94 14.11 -3.88
N GLN A 301 27.57 14.59 -4.95
CA GLN A 301 28.57 13.82 -5.69
C GLN A 301 29.83 13.63 -4.84
N ALA A 302 30.23 12.38 -4.63
CA ALA A 302 31.45 12.02 -3.93
C ALA A 302 32.69 12.23 -4.82
N LEU A 303 33.84 12.47 -4.19
CA LEU A 303 35.11 12.72 -4.89
C LEU A 303 35.77 11.41 -5.36
N VAL A 304 36.72 11.53 -6.30
CA VAL A 304 37.67 10.46 -6.63
C VAL A 304 38.38 9.97 -5.35
N GLY A 305 38.51 8.65 -5.22
CA GLY A 305 39.05 7.97 -4.05
C GLY A 305 38.04 7.73 -2.93
N ALA A 306 36.84 8.32 -2.98
CA ALA A 306 35.81 8.08 -1.98
C ALA A 306 35.29 6.63 -2.04
N SER A 307 34.87 6.12 -0.88
CA SER A 307 34.17 4.84 -0.81
C SER A 307 32.79 4.94 -1.43
N VAL A 308 32.43 3.91 -2.19
CA VAL A 308 31.12 3.80 -2.85
C VAL A 308 30.68 2.35 -2.83
N CYS A 309 29.39 2.14 -2.61
CA CYS A 309 28.77 0.82 -2.65
C CYS A 309 27.68 0.79 -3.71
N ARG A 310 27.49 -0.34 -4.38
CA ARG A 310 26.30 -0.57 -5.21
C ARG A 310 25.38 -1.63 -4.62
N SER A 311 24.13 -1.56 -5.03
CA SER A 311 23.15 -2.64 -4.87
C SER A 311 22.68 -3.14 -6.24
N GLY A 312 22.53 -4.45 -6.39
CA GLY A 312 21.98 -5.06 -7.59
C GLY A 312 21.24 -6.37 -7.32
N SER A 313 20.33 -6.72 -8.22
CA SER A 313 19.47 -7.90 -8.11
C SER A 313 20.19 -9.22 -8.34
N THR A 314 21.40 -9.20 -8.91
CA THR A 314 22.21 -10.39 -9.18
C THR A 314 23.22 -10.61 -8.05
N THR A 315 24.09 -9.64 -7.81
CA THR A 315 25.23 -9.80 -6.89
C THR A 315 24.95 -9.24 -5.49
N GLY A 316 23.89 -8.45 -5.32
CA GLY A 316 23.56 -7.85 -4.03
C GLY A 316 24.38 -6.59 -3.76
N TRP A 317 24.95 -6.50 -2.56
CA TRP A 317 25.64 -5.31 -2.08
C TRP A 317 27.16 -5.48 -2.15
N HIS A 318 27.84 -4.58 -2.85
CA HIS A 318 29.30 -4.59 -2.96
C HIS A 318 29.86 -3.18 -2.86
N CYS A 319 31.06 -3.04 -2.32
CA CYS A 319 31.71 -1.76 -2.11
C CYS A 319 33.12 -1.73 -2.71
N GLY A 320 33.59 -0.51 -2.99
CA GLY A 320 34.90 -0.22 -3.54
C GLY A 320 35.14 1.28 -3.51
N THR A 321 35.86 1.80 -4.48
CA THR A 321 36.22 3.22 -4.57
C THR A 321 35.92 3.81 -5.94
N ILE A 322 35.63 5.10 -5.95
CA ILE A 322 35.55 5.91 -7.17
C ILE A 322 36.98 6.10 -7.71
N GLN A 323 37.21 5.75 -8.97
CA GLN A 323 38.50 5.88 -9.64
C GLN A 323 38.59 7.17 -10.46
N GLN A 324 37.58 7.48 -11.26
CA GLN A 324 37.58 8.68 -12.09
C GLN A 324 36.16 9.08 -12.50
N HIS A 325 35.88 10.39 -12.53
CA HIS A 325 34.65 10.94 -13.09
C HIS A 325 34.82 11.34 -14.55
N ASP A 326 33.72 11.57 -15.25
CA ASP A 326 33.73 12.08 -16.63
C ASP A 326 34.55 11.18 -17.59
N THR A 327 34.43 9.86 -17.39
CA THR A 327 35.04 8.87 -18.25
C THR A 327 34.13 8.54 -19.43
N SER A 328 34.72 8.14 -20.55
CA SER A 328 34.02 7.59 -21.71
C SER A 328 34.31 6.10 -21.81
N VAL A 329 33.28 5.30 -22.05
CA VAL A 329 33.37 3.84 -22.21
C VAL A 329 32.69 3.42 -23.51
N SER A 330 33.33 2.54 -24.27
CA SER A 330 32.79 2.02 -25.52
C SER A 330 32.15 0.65 -25.30
N TYR A 331 30.83 0.57 -25.48
CA TYR A 331 30.08 -0.69 -25.57
C TYR A 331 29.89 -1.10 -27.03
N SER A 332 29.40 -2.32 -27.25
CA SER A 332 29.06 -2.82 -28.60
C SER A 332 28.03 -1.96 -29.32
N GLU A 333 27.15 -1.32 -28.57
CA GLU A 333 26.05 -0.48 -29.03
C GLU A 333 26.49 0.96 -29.30
N GLY A 334 27.61 1.39 -28.72
CA GLY A 334 28.17 2.73 -28.89
C GLY A 334 28.92 3.23 -27.65
N THR A 335 29.52 4.41 -27.79
CA THR A 335 30.20 5.11 -26.68
C THR A 335 29.18 5.73 -25.73
N VAL A 336 29.44 5.61 -24.43
CA VAL A 336 28.72 6.31 -23.37
C VAL A 336 29.72 7.26 -22.68
N ASP A 337 29.39 8.54 -22.65
CA ASP A 337 30.23 9.60 -22.10
C ASP A 337 29.74 10.06 -20.72
N GLY A 338 30.65 10.63 -19.91
CA GLY A 338 30.30 11.23 -18.62
C GLY A 338 30.02 10.23 -17.50
N VAL A 339 30.40 8.96 -17.65
CA VAL A 339 30.24 7.94 -16.61
C VAL A 339 31.35 8.02 -15.57
N THR A 340 31.10 7.49 -14.38
CA THR A 340 32.12 7.38 -13.33
C THR A 340 32.62 5.96 -13.22
N GLU A 341 33.94 5.79 -13.31
CA GLU A 341 34.64 4.52 -13.13
C GLU A 341 34.84 4.19 -11.64
N THR A 342 34.68 2.92 -11.28
CA THR A 342 34.83 2.41 -9.92
C THR A 342 35.45 1.01 -9.90
N THR A 343 36.00 0.63 -8.74
CA THR A 343 36.53 -0.72 -8.49
C THR A 343 35.47 -1.74 -8.03
N VAL A 344 34.21 -1.33 -7.92
CA VAL A 344 33.16 -2.22 -7.42
C VAL A 344 32.82 -3.25 -8.49
N CYS A 345 32.67 -4.54 -8.16
CA CYS A 345 32.35 -5.60 -9.11
C CYS A 345 30.85 -5.63 -9.49
N ALA A 346 30.49 -5.93 -10.75
CA ALA A 346 29.11 -6.10 -11.25
C ALA A 346 28.96 -7.38 -12.09
N GLU A 347 27.73 -7.87 -12.17
CA GLU A 347 27.36 -8.93 -13.12
C GLU A 347 26.04 -8.62 -13.85
N PRO A 348 25.72 -9.34 -14.96
CA PRO A 348 24.48 -9.14 -15.69
C PRO A 348 23.23 -9.17 -14.79
N GLY A 349 22.39 -8.14 -14.90
CA GLY A 349 21.21 -7.93 -14.06
C GLY A 349 21.38 -6.92 -12.92
N ASP A 350 22.62 -6.54 -12.58
CA ASP A 350 22.89 -5.42 -11.66
C ASP A 350 22.74 -4.05 -12.34
N SER A 351 22.68 -4.03 -13.68
CA SER A 351 22.36 -2.86 -14.51
C SER A 351 21.18 -2.07 -13.97
N GLY A 352 21.32 -0.75 -13.91
CA GLY A 352 20.34 0.18 -13.34
C GLY A 352 20.39 0.31 -11.81
N GLY A 353 21.02 -0.63 -11.10
CA GLY A 353 21.10 -0.64 -9.64
C GLY A 353 21.84 0.57 -9.05
N PRO A 354 21.54 1.00 -7.81
CA PRO A 354 22.05 2.24 -7.25
C PRO A 354 23.48 2.10 -6.76
N TYR A 355 24.28 3.13 -6.98
CA TYR A 355 25.53 3.42 -6.27
C TYR A 355 25.29 4.48 -5.20
N VAL A 356 25.71 4.23 -3.97
CA VAL A 356 25.64 5.17 -2.85
C VAL A 356 26.99 5.35 -2.18
N SER A 357 27.28 6.58 -1.75
CA SER A 357 28.41 6.91 -0.87
C SER A 357 27.86 7.48 0.43
N GLY A 358 28.06 6.76 1.53
CA GLY A 358 27.34 7.02 2.78
C GLY A 358 25.82 6.93 2.57
N SER A 359 25.12 8.06 2.64
CA SER A 359 23.68 8.16 2.35
C SER A 359 23.35 8.99 1.09
N GLN A 360 24.35 9.26 0.26
CA GLN A 360 24.21 10.09 -0.95
C GLN A 360 24.13 9.20 -2.18
N ALA A 361 23.07 9.37 -2.97
CA ALA A 361 22.94 8.76 -4.28
C ALA A 361 24.03 9.26 -5.23
N GLN A 362 24.78 8.34 -5.85
CA GLN A 362 25.86 8.64 -6.78
C GLN A 362 25.44 8.41 -8.23
N GLY A 363 24.82 7.26 -8.53
CA GLY A 363 24.45 6.92 -9.89
C GLY A 363 23.84 5.53 -10.03
N VAL A 364 23.57 5.14 -11.28
CA VAL A 364 23.00 3.83 -11.62
C VAL A 364 24.01 3.01 -12.42
N THR A 365 24.10 1.70 -12.16
CA THR A 365 25.03 0.79 -12.85
C THR A 365 24.80 0.83 -14.35
N SER A 366 25.83 1.19 -15.13
CA SER A 366 25.80 1.16 -16.59
C SER A 366 26.37 -0.16 -17.12
N GLY A 367 27.60 -0.49 -16.75
CA GLY A 367 28.24 -1.73 -17.19
C GLY A 367 29.65 -1.86 -16.61
N GLY A 368 30.42 -2.81 -17.13
CA GLY A 368 31.80 -3.03 -16.68
C GLY A 368 32.42 -4.31 -17.23
N SER A 369 33.52 -4.71 -16.61
CA SER A 369 34.29 -5.91 -16.93
C SER A 369 34.68 -6.66 -15.65
N GLY A 370 35.00 -7.95 -15.78
CA GLY A 370 35.27 -8.82 -14.64
C GLY A 370 34.01 -9.41 -14.01
N ASP A 371 34.10 -9.82 -12.75
CA ASP A 371 33.01 -10.44 -11.99
C ASP A 371 33.18 -10.21 -10.47
N CYS A 372 32.22 -10.64 -9.65
CA CYS A 372 32.30 -10.47 -8.20
C CYS A 372 33.13 -11.54 -7.47
N THR A 373 33.78 -12.46 -8.20
CA THR A 373 34.70 -13.46 -7.65
C THR A 373 36.17 -13.01 -7.77
N SER A 374 36.54 -12.47 -8.93
CA SER A 374 37.91 -12.09 -9.31
C SER A 374 38.12 -10.57 -9.28
N GLY A 375 37.04 -9.80 -9.10
CA GLY A 375 37.04 -8.35 -9.18
C GLY A 375 36.81 -7.85 -10.61
N GLY A 376 36.72 -6.52 -10.76
CA GLY A 376 36.39 -5.91 -12.02
C GLY A 376 36.39 -4.39 -11.97
N THR A 377 36.22 -3.78 -13.15
CA THR A 377 36.03 -2.33 -13.31
C THR A 377 34.61 -2.09 -13.73
N THR A 378 33.92 -1.13 -13.11
CA THR A 378 32.53 -0.83 -13.46
C THR A 378 32.27 0.65 -13.53
N PHE A 379 31.31 0.99 -14.38
CA PHE A 379 30.92 2.35 -14.70
C PHE A 379 29.48 2.58 -14.25
N TYR A 380 29.24 3.72 -13.61
CA TYR A 380 27.88 4.17 -13.32
C TYR A 380 27.59 5.49 -14.03
N GLN A 381 26.34 5.62 -14.49
CA GLN A 381 25.78 6.90 -14.94
C GLN A 381 25.46 7.75 -13.71
N PRO A 382 26.07 8.94 -13.55
CA PRO A 382 25.80 9.79 -12.38
C PRO A 382 24.32 10.18 -12.28
N VAL A 383 23.78 10.22 -11.07
CA VAL A 383 22.34 10.44 -10.82
C VAL A 383 21.90 11.87 -11.10
N ASN A 384 22.75 12.86 -10.82
CA ASN A 384 22.43 14.28 -10.97
C ASN A 384 22.08 14.67 -12.43
N PRO A 385 22.82 14.22 -13.46
CA PRO A 385 22.40 14.35 -14.85
C PRO A 385 21.02 13.75 -15.15
N ILE A 386 20.70 12.54 -14.63
CA ILE A 386 19.38 11.91 -14.82
C ILE A 386 18.28 12.79 -14.23
N LEU A 387 18.49 13.27 -13.01
CA LEU A 387 17.53 14.12 -12.30
C LEU A 387 17.31 15.44 -13.04
N SER A 388 18.39 16.04 -13.54
CA SER A 388 18.32 17.32 -14.24
C SER A 388 17.61 17.18 -15.59
N GLU A 389 18.04 16.22 -16.41
CA GLU A 389 17.60 16.10 -17.80
C GLU A 389 16.14 15.65 -17.92
N PHE A 390 15.70 14.75 -17.04
CA PHE A 390 14.32 14.28 -17.03
C PHE A 390 13.39 15.09 -16.13
N GLY A 391 13.94 16.08 -15.40
CA GLY A 391 13.18 16.94 -14.48
C GLY A 391 12.58 16.18 -13.31
N LEU A 392 13.40 15.38 -12.64
CA LEU A 392 13.01 14.45 -11.58
C LEU A 392 13.49 14.95 -10.22
N VAL A 393 12.73 14.65 -9.16
CA VAL A 393 13.10 14.90 -7.76
C VAL A 393 13.34 13.56 -7.07
N LEU A 394 14.56 13.38 -6.54
CA LEU A 394 14.97 12.20 -5.78
C LEU A 394 14.13 12.06 -4.50
N LYS A 395 13.66 10.86 -4.24
CA LYS A 395 13.00 10.55 -2.98
C LYS A 395 14.05 10.35 -1.88
N THR A 396 13.98 11.16 -0.83
CA THR A 396 14.92 11.09 0.30
C THR A 396 14.18 10.94 1.62
N ALA A 397 14.83 10.34 2.63
CA ALA A 397 14.24 10.02 3.94
C ALA A 397 13.87 11.26 4.77
N THR A 398 14.10 12.46 4.22
CA THR A 398 13.97 13.74 4.92
C THR A 398 13.45 14.85 4.01
N ALA A 399 12.88 14.52 2.86
CA ALA A 399 12.15 15.48 2.02
C ALA A 399 10.73 15.72 2.58
N GLN A 400 10.56 16.83 3.30
CA GLN A 400 9.26 17.48 3.42
C GLN A 400 8.94 18.19 2.08
N GLN A 401 7.70 18.02 1.62
CA GLN A 401 7.20 18.50 0.32
C GLN A 401 7.59 19.98 0.06
N GLY A 402 8.36 20.19 -1.00
CA GLY A 402 8.47 21.48 -1.68
C GLY A 402 8.05 21.28 -3.13
N THR A 403 7.24 22.19 -3.68
CA THR A 403 6.80 22.15 -5.08
C THR A 403 8.02 22.13 -6.01
N PRO A 404 8.15 21.17 -6.95
CA PRO A 404 9.26 21.13 -7.90
C PRO A 404 9.29 22.42 -8.74
N ALA A 405 10.46 23.04 -8.85
CA ALA A 405 10.67 24.13 -9.81
C ALA A 405 11.01 23.58 -11.21
N PRO A 406 10.63 24.28 -12.30
CA PRO A 406 11.05 23.92 -13.65
C PRO A 406 12.57 23.86 -13.79
N GLN A 407 13.06 22.82 -14.49
CA GLN A 407 14.48 22.57 -14.76
C GLN A 407 14.90 23.22 -16.10
N ASP A 408 14.60 24.50 -16.29
CA ASP A 408 15.03 25.20 -17.50
C ASP A 408 16.49 25.66 -17.37
N SER A 409 17.26 25.29 -18.38
CA SER A 409 18.68 25.56 -18.59
C SER A 409 18.93 27.03 -18.91
N ALA A 410 19.01 27.83 -17.85
CA ALA A 410 19.88 28.98 -17.74
C ALA A 410 20.33 29.05 -16.28
N ALA A 411 21.48 29.65 -16.00
CA ALA A 411 21.91 29.97 -14.64
C ALA A 411 20.80 30.77 -13.95
N ALA A 412 19.89 30.11 -13.22
CA ALA A 412 18.86 30.83 -12.51
C ALA A 412 19.58 31.56 -11.40
N ALA A 413 19.57 32.88 -11.48
CA ALA A 413 20.10 33.72 -10.43
C ALA A 413 19.37 33.51 -9.09
N LYS A 414 18.30 32.70 -9.01
CA LYS A 414 17.55 32.42 -7.78
C LYS A 414 17.58 30.93 -7.44
N TRP A 415 17.85 30.62 -6.18
CA TRP A 415 17.80 29.26 -5.65
C TRP A 415 16.36 28.71 -5.64
N ALA A 416 16.23 27.42 -5.94
CA ALA A 416 15.00 26.64 -5.91
C ALA A 416 15.28 25.19 -5.46
N ALA A 417 14.37 24.63 -4.65
CA ALA A 417 14.38 23.23 -4.26
C ALA A 417 14.00 22.31 -5.44
N GLY A 418 14.53 21.08 -5.43
CA GLY A 418 14.35 20.09 -6.49
C GLY A 418 15.27 20.28 -7.71
N ARG A 419 15.99 21.41 -7.79
CA ARG A 419 16.97 21.68 -8.85
C ARG A 419 18.33 21.05 -8.55
N VAL A 420 18.98 20.52 -9.58
CA VAL A 420 20.39 20.10 -9.52
C VAL A 420 21.28 21.32 -9.72
N TYR A 421 22.26 21.50 -8.85
CA TYR A 421 23.29 22.54 -8.97
C TYR A 421 24.66 21.88 -9.07
N GLU A 422 25.42 22.28 -10.08
CA GLU A 422 26.82 21.91 -10.19
C GLU A 422 27.69 22.78 -9.28
N ALA A 423 28.80 22.22 -8.79
CA ALA A 423 29.80 22.99 -8.06
C ALA A 423 30.25 24.23 -8.87
N GLY A 424 30.41 25.36 -8.19
CA GLY A 424 30.70 26.66 -8.82
C GLY A 424 29.46 27.41 -9.32
N THR A 425 28.28 26.79 -9.40
CA THR A 425 27.04 27.49 -9.78
C THR A 425 26.73 28.58 -8.76
N THR A 426 26.49 29.81 -9.23
CA THR A 426 26.06 30.91 -8.36
C THR A 426 24.54 31.11 -8.38
N VAL A 427 23.95 31.31 -7.20
CA VAL A 427 22.53 31.59 -7.01
C VAL A 427 22.32 32.73 -6.01
N THR A 428 21.13 33.31 -5.99
CA THR A 428 20.65 34.27 -5.00
C THR A 428 19.58 33.62 -4.14
N HIS A 429 19.69 33.75 -2.83
CA HIS A 429 18.69 33.30 -1.87
C HIS A 429 18.54 34.36 -0.78
N ALA A 430 17.30 34.76 -0.48
CA ALA A 430 16.99 35.84 0.47
C ALA A 430 17.80 37.13 0.22
N GLY A 431 18.02 37.50 -1.05
CA GLY A 431 18.77 38.70 -1.44
C GLY A 431 20.30 38.59 -1.34
N VAL A 432 20.84 37.44 -0.96
CA VAL A 432 22.28 37.19 -0.82
C VAL A 432 22.75 36.21 -1.89
N ARG A 433 23.95 36.44 -2.45
CA ARG A 433 24.58 35.55 -3.43
C ARG A 433 25.33 34.42 -2.73
N TYR A 434 25.25 33.22 -3.30
CA TYR A 434 25.93 32.02 -2.85
C TYR A 434 26.51 31.26 -4.03
N THR A 435 27.68 30.66 -3.84
CA THR A 435 28.27 29.69 -4.77
C THR A 435 28.05 28.27 -4.23
N CYS A 436 27.67 27.35 -5.11
CA CYS A 436 27.53 25.93 -4.80
C CYS A 436 28.92 25.31 -4.61
N LEU A 437 29.14 24.58 -3.51
CA LEU A 437 30.43 23.97 -3.18
C LEU A 437 30.55 22.53 -3.69
N GLN A 438 29.44 21.81 -3.79
CA GLN A 438 29.41 20.39 -4.13
C GLN A 438 28.22 20.11 -5.04
N SER A 439 28.39 19.37 -6.13
CA SER A 439 27.28 19.07 -7.04
C SER A 439 26.19 18.24 -6.35
N HIS A 440 24.94 18.70 -6.35
CA HIS A 440 23.83 18.05 -5.66
C HIS A 440 22.44 18.48 -6.16
N GLN A 441 21.41 17.67 -5.88
CA GLN A 441 20.02 18.12 -5.95
C GLN A 441 19.63 18.86 -4.66
N ALA A 442 19.22 20.11 -4.79
CA ALA A 442 18.77 20.93 -3.67
C ALA A 442 17.47 20.37 -3.06
N GLN A 443 17.43 20.33 -1.75
CA GLN A 443 16.26 19.95 -0.95
C GLN A 443 15.76 21.17 -0.17
N GLY A 444 14.48 21.19 0.24
CA GLY A 444 13.91 22.32 1.00
C GLY A 444 14.74 22.71 2.24
N ARG A 445 15.22 21.70 2.99
CA ARG A 445 16.11 21.87 4.15
C ARG A 445 17.56 22.22 3.80
N TRP A 446 17.96 22.10 2.53
CA TRP A 446 19.31 22.42 2.03
C TRP A 446 19.38 23.81 1.39
N SER A 447 18.59 24.75 1.92
CA SER A 447 18.67 26.15 1.49
C SER A 447 20.06 26.73 1.74
N PRO A 448 20.53 27.71 0.93
CA PRO A 448 21.88 28.27 1.06
C PRO A 448 22.20 28.84 2.45
N THR A 449 21.20 29.39 3.14
CA THR A 449 21.34 29.89 4.50
C THR A 449 21.45 28.79 5.55
N ALA A 450 20.88 27.62 5.31
CA ALA A 450 20.81 26.53 6.28
C ALA A 450 21.95 25.50 6.12
N THR A 451 22.71 25.55 5.02
CA THR A 451 23.67 24.47 4.69
C THR A 451 24.98 25.03 4.16
N PRO A 452 25.83 25.60 5.04
CA PRO A 452 27.12 26.20 4.64
C PRO A 452 28.13 25.19 4.08
N SER A 453 27.93 23.89 4.31
CA SER A 453 28.72 22.82 3.70
C SER A 453 28.43 22.61 2.21
N LEU A 454 27.28 23.08 1.71
CA LEU A 454 26.89 23.01 0.30
C LEU A 454 26.95 24.38 -0.38
N TRP A 455 26.91 25.46 0.39
CA TRP A 455 26.80 26.83 -0.14
C TRP A 455 27.76 27.78 0.57
N GLN A 456 28.57 28.48 -0.22
CA GLN A 456 29.42 29.56 0.27
C GLN A 456 28.78 30.90 -0.06
N ARG A 457 28.55 31.72 0.96
CA ARG A 457 28.13 33.11 0.76
C ARG A 457 29.22 33.89 0.02
N MET A 458 28.82 34.67 -0.98
CA MET A 458 29.70 35.56 -1.75
C MET A 458 29.69 36.99 -1.22
#